data_AF-A0A2K9PW57-F1
#
_entry.id   AF-A0A2K9PW57-F1
#
_cell.length_a   1.000
_cell.length_b   1.000
_cell.length_c   1.000
_cell.angle_alpha   90.00
_cell.angle_beta   90.00
_cell.angle_gamma   90.00
#
_symmetry.space_group_name_H-M   'P 1'
#
loop_
_entity.id
_entity.type
_entity.pdbx_description
1 polymer ?
#
loop_
_entity_poly.entity_id
_entity_poly.type
_entity_poly.pdbx_seq_one_letter_code
_entity_poly.pdbx_strand_id
1 'polypeptide(L)'
;MGKNIANTTHTFFFCDGGSCKKAGSEEVVRTARAYLRNNELWNNTHTIKTRCNGRCEDAPTCIVHPGEFWYKELTPEKINHIVKGHINNECPIETELLYQNGWEKQASNNERAPIKPKPFELKDDKELGECYMTKGFSSDQYLYPLFLYLLENPQGITLHIPNQNPIPFKEICAVDYSKEHILELITKTDSIPLTIAAVPKENKELQQSKISVTEYFYQKETQQTGIRFKNKFGQTLGKISINSNESSVWNYCTKIQLLNTSPIV
;
A
#
# COMPACT_ATOMS: atom_id res chain seq x y z
N MET A 1 -3.70 13.82 -30.21
CA MET A 1 -2.68 14.87 -30.39
C MET A 1 -2.00 15.10 -29.05
N GLY A 2 -0.67 14.92 -28.96
CA GLY A 2 0.09 15.09 -27.72
C GLY A 2 0.39 16.57 -27.43
N LYS A 3 0.58 16.92 -26.15
CA LYS A 3 1.07 18.24 -25.74
C LYS A 3 2.59 18.30 -25.90
N ASN A 4 3.13 19.40 -26.43
CA ASN A 4 4.58 19.63 -26.41
C ASN A 4 4.99 20.03 -24.98
N ILE A 5 5.55 19.07 -24.24
CA ILE A 5 5.89 19.28 -22.83
C ILE A 5 7.02 20.31 -22.64
N ALA A 6 7.89 20.52 -23.65
CA ALA A 6 8.96 21.51 -23.58
C ALA A 6 8.45 22.95 -23.42
N ASN A 7 7.20 23.24 -23.80
CA ASN A 7 6.58 24.55 -23.65
C ASN A 7 5.89 24.75 -22.28
N THR A 8 5.94 23.73 -21.41
CA THR A 8 5.25 23.75 -20.12
C THR A 8 6.03 24.59 -19.12
N THR A 9 5.42 25.66 -18.60
CA THR A 9 5.99 26.48 -17.52
C THR A 9 5.71 25.86 -16.15
N HIS A 10 4.52 25.28 -15.98
CA HIS A 10 4.08 24.68 -14.70
C HIS A 10 3.41 23.33 -14.91
N THR A 11 3.70 22.39 -14.01
CA THR A 11 3.02 21.09 -13.93
C THR A 11 2.35 20.91 -12.58
N PHE A 12 1.05 20.62 -12.61
CA PHE A 12 0.21 20.34 -11.45
C PHE A 12 -0.04 18.83 -11.34
N PHE A 13 0.45 18.20 -10.28
CA PHE A 13 0.28 16.78 -10.00
C PHE A 13 -0.82 16.59 -8.97
N PHE A 14 -1.95 16.03 -9.37
CA PHE A 14 -3.11 15.80 -8.52
C PHE A 14 -3.17 14.35 -8.06
N CYS A 15 -3.30 14.14 -6.75
CA CYS A 15 -3.46 12.79 -6.22
C CYS A 15 -4.85 12.21 -6.55
N ASP A 16 -4.85 11.01 -7.16
CA ASP A 16 -6.04 10.22 -7.50
C ASP A 16 -6.23 9.01 -6.57
N GLY A 17 -5.42 8.92 -5.51
CA GLY A 17 -5.50 7.87 -4.50
C GLY A 17 -6.88 7.82 -3.82
N GLY A 18 -7.21 6.66 -3.24
CA GLY A 18 -8.55 6.40 -2.69
C GLY A 18 -9.02 7.44 -1.65
N SER A 19 -8.14 7.94 -0.78
CA SER A 19 -8.47 8.98 0.18
C SER A 19 -8.74 10.33 -0.48
N CYS A 20 -7.91 10.73 -1.45
CA CYS A 20 -8.12 11.96 -2.23
C CYS A 20 -9.41 11.93 -3.05
N LYS A 21 -9.73 10.80 -3.68
CA LYS A 21 -11.01 10.62 -4.39
C LYS A 21 -12.21 10.78 -3.46
N LYS A 22 -12.17 10.15 -2.27
CA LYS A 22 -13.23 10.30 -1.27
C LYS A 22 -13.34 11.73 -0.74
N ALA A 23 -12.23 12.46 -0.69
CA ALA A 23 -12.18 13.86 -0.28
C ALA A 23 -12.46 14.84 -1.44
N GLY A 24 -12.96 14.37 -2.59
CA GLY A 24 -13.41 15.25 -3.69
C GLY A 24 -12.32 15.68 -4.68
N SER A 25 -11.20 14.96 -4.77
CA SER A 25 -10.09 15.35 -5.66
C SER A 25 -10.47 15.46 -7.14
N GLU A 26 -11.50 14.75 -7.58
CA GLU A 26 -11.98 14.83 -8.96
C GLU A 26 -12.53 16.22 -9.31
N GLU A 27 -13.27 16.85 -8.39
CA GLU A 27 -13.80 18.20 -8.57
C GLU A 27 -12.67 19.24 -8.57
N VAL A 28 -11.68 19.05 -7.70
CA VAL A 28 -10.46 19.86 -7.66
C VAL A 28 -9.73 19.82 -9.02
N VAL A 29 -9.50 18.62 -9.57
CA VAL A 29 -8.83 18.47 -10.87
C VAL A 29 -9.64 19.10 -12.00
N ARG A 30 -10.95 18.87 -12.03
CA ARG A 30 -11.84 19.43 -13.07
C ARG A 30 -11.84 20.94 -13.05
N THR A 31 -11.90 21.52 -11.86
CA THR A 31 -11.89 22.97 -11.64
C THR A 31 -10.58 23.59 -12.15
N ALA A 32 -9.43 23.03 -11.75
CA ALA A 32 -8.12 23.48 -12.23
C ALA A 32 -8.03 23.39 -13.76
N ARG A 33 -8.43 22.26 -14.35
CA ARG A 33 -8.38 22.06 -15.81
C ARG A 33 -9.31 23.00 -16.56
N ALA A 34 -10.51 23.27 -16.04
CA ALA A 34 -11.44 24.23 -16.63
C ALA A 34 -10.84 25.64 -16.63
N TYR A 35 -10.23 26.07 -15.52
CA TYR A 35 -9.53 27.35 -15.44
C TYR A 35 -8.42 27.45 -16.47
N LEU A 36 -7.52 26.45 -16.53
CA LEU A 36 -6.40 26.44 -17.48
C LEU A 36 -6.88 26.48 -18.94
N ARG A 37 -7.97 25.78 -19.26
CA ARG A 37 -8.52 25.74 -20.61
C ARG A 37 -9.17 27.07 -21.01
N ASN A 38 -10.00 27.64 -20.14
CA ASN A 38 -10.77 28.85 -20.44
C ASN A 38 -9.92 30.12 -20.48
N ASN A 39 -8.70 30.07 -19.94
CA ASN A 39 -7.76 31.19 -19.95
C ASN A 39 -6.59 30.98 -20.93
N GLU A 40 -6.72 30.06 -21.90
CA GLU A 40 -5.70 29.77 -22.93
C GLU A 40 -4.35 29.24 -22.39
N LEU A 41 -4.30 28.87 -21.11
CA LEU A 41 -3.13 28.33 -20.42
C LEU A 41 -2.96 26.82 -20.65
N TRP A 42 -3.87 26.18 -21.40
CA TRP A 42 -3.80 24.74 -21.62
C TRP A 42 -2.51 24.31 -22.33
N ASN A 43 -1.96 25.11 -23.23
CA ASN A 43 -0.80 24.69 -24.03
C ASN A 43 0.55 24.93 -23.34
N ASN A 44 0.62 25.85 -22.38
CA ASN A 44 1.84 26.19 -21.63
C ASN A 44 1.84 25.67 -20.18
N THR A 45 0.80 24.94 -19.75
CA THR A 45 0.76 24.25 -18.44
C THR A 45 0.49 22.77 -18.62
N HIS A 46 0.74 21.95 -17.60
CA HIS A 46 0.41 20.53 -17.62
C HIS A 46 -0.27 20.10 -16.33
N THR A 47 -1.15 19.10 -16.44
CA THR A 47 -1.83 18.51 -15.27
C THR A 47 -1.72 17.00 -15.35
N ILE A 48 -1.22 16.37 -14.30
CA ILE A 48 -1.04 14.92 -14.21
C ILE A 48 -1.90 14.43 -13.05
N LYS A 49 -2.66 13.35 -13.26
CA LYS A 49 -3.24 12.60 -12.14
C LYS A 49 -2.22 11.54 -11.74
N THR A 50 -1.81 11.53 -10.48
CA THR A 50 -0.91 10.52 -9.91
C THR A 50 -1.70 9.51 -9.10
N ARG A 51 -1.11 8.35 -8.81
CA ARG A 51 -1.58 7.48 -7.71
C ARG A 51 -1.35 8.16 -6.35
N CYS A 52 -1.53 7.40 -5.27
CA CYS A 52 -1.32 7.89 -3.90
C CYS A 52 0.08 8.53 -3.74
N ASN A 53 0.13 9.73 -3.17
CA ASN A 53 1.39 10.41 -2.85
C ASN A 53 1.81 10.25 -1.38
N GLY A 54 1.21 9.31 -0.64
CA GLY A 54 1.58 9.00 0.75
C GLY A 54 1.04 9.94 1.82
N ARG A 55 0.26 10.98 1.44
CA ARG A 55 -0.33 11.97 2.36
C ARG A 55 -1.85 11.86 2.40
N CYS A 56 -2.34 10.71 2.84
CA CYS A 56 -3.78 10.41 2.85
C CYS A 56 -4.57 11.24 3.86
N GLU A 57 -3.92 11.60 4.97
CA GLU A 57 -4.43 12.42 6.06
C GLU A 57 -4.59 13.90 5.70
N ASP A 58 -3.93 14.35 4.63
CA ASP A 58 -3.94 15.73 4.12
C ASP A 58 -4.75 15.86 2.82
N ALA A 59 -5.54 14.83 2.49
CA ALA A 59 -6.27 14.75 1.23
C ALA A 59 -7.34 15.86 1.08
N PRO A 60 -7.60 16.35 -0.15
CA PRO A 60 -6.85 16.10 -1.38
C PRO A 60 -5.53 16.87 -1.46
N THR A 61 -4.53 16.26 -2.12
CA THR A 61 -3.20 16.87 -2.28
C THR A 61 -2.88 17.21 -3.74
N CYS A 62 -2.07 18.25 -3.94
CA CYS A 62 -1.50 18.63 -5.23
C CYS A 62 -0.03 19.02 -5.06
N ILE A 63 0.82 18.63 -6.00
CA ILE A 63 2.21 19.09 -6.08
C ILE A 63 2.32 20.03 -7.27
N VAL A 64 2.99 21.18 -7.12
CA VAL A 64 3.25 22.10 -8.21
C VAL A 64 4.75 22.16 -8.49
N HIS A 65 5.10 22.00 -9.76
CA HIS A 65 6.46 22.17 -10.27
C HIS A 65 6.49 23.33 -11.28
N PRO A 66 7.54 24.18 -11.30
CA PRO A 66 8.76 24.12 -10.47
C PRO A 66 8.55 24.53 -9.00
N GLY A 67 9.54 24.23 -8.14
CA GLY A 67 9.58 24.66 -6.73
C GLY A 67 9.11 23.64 -5.67
N GLU A 68 8.59 22.49 -6.10
CA GLU A 68 8.17 21.38 -5.22
C GLU A 68 7.20 21.82 -4.12
N PHE A 69 6.19 22.61 -4.49
CA PHE A 69 5.15 23.06 -3.56
C PHE A 69 4.10 21.96 -3.39
N TRP A 70 3.96 21.45 -2.17
CA TRP A 70 2.91 20.50 -1.81
C TRP A 70 1.78 21.24 -1.15
N TYR A 71 0.56 21.03 -1.65
CA TYR A 71 -0.68 21.55 -1.10
C TYR A 71 -1.52 20.43 -0.52
N LYS A 72 -2.31 20.77 0.50
CA LYS A 72 -3.19 19.87 1.25
C LYS A 72 -4.63 20.39 1.31
N GLU A 73 -5.55 19.52 1.70
CA GLU A 73 -6.95 19.85 2.01
C GLU A 73 -7.60 20.73 0.93
N LEU A 74 -7.35 20.38 -0.33
CA LEU A 74 -7.77 21.18 -1.47
C LEU A 74 -9.28 21.13 -1.68
N THR A 75 -9.84 22.29 -2.00
CA THR A 75 -11.20 22.48 -2.53
C THR A 75 -11.12 23.08 -3.93
N PRO A 76 -12.22 23.07 -4.72
CA PRO A 76 -12.31 23.78 -6.00
C PRO A 76 -11.88 25.26 -5.92
N GLU A 77 -12.23 25.95 -4.84
CA GLU A 77 -11.86 27.36 -4.61
C GLU A 77 -10.36 27.51 -4.38
N LYS A 78 -9.79 26.72 -3.47
CA LYS A 78 -8.36 26.75 -3.14
C LYS A 78 -7.51 26.46 -4.37
N ILE A 79 -7.84 25.44 -5.15
CA ILE A 79 -7.03 25.09 -6.32
C ILE A 79 -7.08 26.16 -7.41
N ASN A 80 -8.22 26.84 -7.61
CA ASN A 80 -8.29 27.98 -8.51
C ASN A 80 -7.34 29.10 -8.08
N HIS A 81 -7.29 29.39 -6.77
CA HIS A 81 -6.38 30.39 -6.24
C HIS A 81 -4.91 29.99 -6.40
N ILE A 82 -4.57 28.73 -6.11
CA ILE A 82 -3.22 28.17 -6.29
C ILE A 82 -2.78 28.23 -7.75
N VAL A 83 -3.61 27.78 -8.69
CA VAL A 83 -3.29 27.80 -10.13
C VAL A 83 -3.07 29.23 -10.62
N LYS A 84 -3.94 30.17 -10.24
CA LYS A 84 -3.78 31.60 -10.54
C LYS A 84 -2.46 32.14 -10.00
N GLY A 85 -2.18 31.90 -8.72
CA GLY A 85 -0.98 32.40 -8.06
C GLY A 85 0.29 31.92 -8.75
N HIS A 86 0.39 30.63 -9.08
CA HIS A 86 1.61 30.09 -9.71
C HIS A 86 1.81 30.67 -11.11
N ILE A 87 0.73 30.79 -11.88
CA ILE A 87 0.80 31.29 -13.25
C ILE A 87 1.14 32.78 -13.30
N ASN A 88 0.65 33.56 -12.33
CA ASN A 88 0.96 34.98 -12.22
C ASN A 88 2.29 35.26 -11.50
N ASN A 89 3.01 34.23 -11.05
CA ASN A 89 4.19 34.32 -10.17
C ASN A 89 3.91 35.06 -8.84
N GLU A 90 2.70 34.91 -8.31
CA GLU A 90 2.24 35.47 -7.03
C GLU A 90 2.33 34.43 -5.88
N CYS A 91 3.08 33.35 -6.07
CA CYS A 91 3.15 32.20 -5.16
C CYS A 91 4.24 32.28 -4.07
N PRO A 92 4.11 31.49 -2.97
CA PRO A 92 3.00 30.58 -2.61
C PRO A 92 2.03 31.13 -1.54
N ILE A 93 0.81 30.58 -1.49
CA ILE A 93 -0.14 30.82 -0.38
C ILE A 93 0.25 29.91 0.79
N GLU A 94 1.02 30.46 1.73
CA GLU A 94 1.65 29.68 2.81
C GLU A 94 0.66 28.88 3.66
N THR A 95 -0.55 29.40 3.89
CA THR A 95 -1.58 28.73 4.72
C THR A 95 -2.07 27.42 4.14
N GLU A 96 -1.96 27.22 2.83
CA GLU A 96 -2.43 26.02 2.13
C GLU A 96 -1.29 25.02 1.85
N LEU A 97 -0.04 25.39 2.16
CA LEU A 97 1.11 24.51 1.95
C LEU A 97 1.14 23.40 3.00
N LEU A 98 1.36 22.19 2.52
CA LEU A 98 1.84 21.07 3.31
C LEU A 98 3.36 21.12 3.43
N TYR A 99 4.05 21.45 2.35
CA TYR A 99 5.52 21.48 2.29
C TYR A 99 5.99 22.33 1.12
N GLN A 100 7.17 22.92 1.26
CA GLN A 100 7.94 23.49 0.15
C GLN A 100 9.43 23.24 0.38
N ASN A 101 10.20 23.23 -0.70
CA ASN A 101 11.64 23.05 -0.62
C ASN A 101 12.27 24.07 0.34
N GLY A 102 13.21 23.61 1.17
CA GLY A 102 13.85 24.40 2.22
C GLY A 102 13.17 24.34 3.59
N TRP A 103 12.00 23.72 3.72
CA TRP A 103 11.42 23.43 5.04
C TRP A 103 12.05 22.19 5.67
N GLU A 104 12.31 22.22 6.98
CA GLU A 104 12.79 21.05 7.74
C GLU A 104 11.69 20.01 7.96
N LYS A 105 10.45 20.47 8.06
CA LYS A 105 9.27 19.65 8.33
C LYS A 105 8.09 20.14 7.50
N GLN A 106 7.24 19.20 7.14
CA GLN A 106 5.91 19.50 6.60
C GLN A 106 5.00 20.11 7.69
N ALA A 107 4.07 20.95 7.26
CA ALA A 107 3.02 21.52 8.08
C ALA A 107 1.73 20.70 7.91
N SER A 108 1.56 19.61 8.64
CA SER A 108 0.30 18.85 8.70
C SER A 108 -0.36 19.01 10.06
N ASN A 109 -1.67 19.25 10.07
CA ASN A 109 -2.48 19.25 11.29
C ASN A 109 -3.04 17.85 11.61
N ASN A 110 -2.87 16.90 10.68
CA ASN A 110 -3.48 15.57 10.74
C ASN A 110 -2.42 14.46 10.81
N GLU A 111 -1.20 14.79 11.23
CA GLU A 111 -0.08 13.84 11.25
C GLU A 111 -0.42 12.60 12.08
N ARG A 112 -0.18 11.43 11.49
CA ARG A 112 -0.46 10.15 12.14
C ARG A 112 0.84 9.49 12.55
N ALA A 113 0.87 8.98 13.78
CA ALA A 113 1.99 8.15 14.21
C ALA A 113 2.13 6.92 13.30
N PRO A 114 3.36 6.52 12.93
CA PRO A 114 3.58 5.29 12.18
C PRO A 114 2.95 4.11 12.90
N ILE A 115 2.14 3.33 12.18
CA ILE A 115 1.60 2.09 12.71
C ILE A 115 2.74 1.10 12.87
N LYS A 116 2.88 0.51 14.06
CA LYS A 116 3.86 -0.54 14.34
C LYS A 116 3.12 -1.84 14.68
N PRO A 117 3.64 -3.01 14.25
CA PRO A 117 3.18 -4.30 14.75
C PRO A 117 3.24 -4.33 16.27
N LYS A 118 2.25 -4.99 16.89
CA LYS A 118 2.27 -5.21 18.34
C LYS A 118 3.36 -6.24 18.69
N PRO A 119 3.86 -6.26 19.93
CA PRO A 119 4.69 -7.36 20.40
C PRO A 119 3.99 -8.71 20.24
N PHE A 120 4.78 -9.79 20.20
CA PHE A 120 4.22 -11.14 20.27
C PHE A 120 3.58 -11.38 21.63
N GLU A 121 2.39 -11.98 21.62
CA GLU A 121 1.63 -12.36 22.80
C GLU A 121 1.50 -13.87 22.85
N LEU A 122 1.69 -14.49 24.03
CA LEU A 122 1.44 -15.91 24.24
C LEU A 122 -0.07 -16.17 24.18
N LYS A 123 -0.48 -17.15 23.37
CA LYS A 123 -1.87 -17.53 23.15
C LYS A 123 -2.00 -19.05 23.04
N ASP A 124 -3.14 -19.55 23.51
CA ASP A 124 -3.61 -20.89 23.17
C ASP A 124 -4.55 -20.78 21.97
N ASP A 125 -4.03 -21.07 20.78
CA ASP A 125 -4.76 -20.96 19.52
C ASP A 125 -5.39 -22.30 19.14
N LYS A 126 -6.66 -22.28 18.74
CA LYS A 126 -7.41 -23.51 18.43
C LYS A 126 -6.79 -24.38 17.33
N GLU A 127 -6.05 -23.77 16.39
CA GLU A 127 -5.42 -24.49 15.27
C GLU A 127 -3.92 -24.73 15.51
N LEU A 128 -3.25 -23.86 16.27
CA LEU A 128 -1.79 -23.87 16.43
C LEU A 128 -1.33 -24.33 17.83
N GLY A 129 -2.24 -24.53 18.78
CA GLY A 129 -1.94 -24.79 20.18
C GLY A 129 -1.25 -23.60 20.85
N GLU A 130 -0.42 -23.88 21.84
CA GLU A 130 0.32 -22.86 22.59
C GLU A 130 1.40 -22.21 21.70
N CYS A 131 1.23 -20.92 21.38
CA CYS A 131 2.10 -20.19 20.48
C CYS A 131 2.24 -18.71 20.85
N TYR A 132 3.39 -18.12 20.53
CA TYR A 132 3.58 -16.68 20.50
C TYR A 132 3.05 -16.14 19.17
N MET A 133 2.19 -15.11 19.20
CA MET A 133 1.58 -14.56 17.99
C MET A 133 1.59 -13.03 17.95
N THR A 134 1.79 -12.47 16.76
CA THR A 134 1.51 -11.06 16.47
C THR A 134 0.84 -10.89 15.10
N LYS A 135 0.41 -9.66 14.79
CA LYS A 135 -0.15 -9.28 13.49
C LYS A 135 0.80 -8.34 12.76
N GLY A 136 1.10 -8.67 11.52
CA GLY A 136 1.77 -7.75 10.59
C GLY A 136 0.76 -7.01 9.71
N PHE A 137 1.26 -6.43 8.63
CA PHE A 137 0.46 -5.74 7.64
C PHE A 137 -0.10 -6.70 6.58
N SER A 138 -1.20 -6.35 5.93
CA SER A 138 -1.89 -7.20 4.94
C SER A 138 -2.19 -6.48 3.64
N SER A 139 -1.55 -5.34 3.38
CA SER A 139 -1.60 -4.73 2.06
C SER A 139 -0.68 -5.44 1.09
N ASP A 140 -0.93 -5.28 -0.19
CA ASP A 140 -0.09 -5.74 -1.28
C ASP A 140 1.36 -5.21 -1.20
N GLN A 141 1.57 -4.01 -0.65
CA GLN A 141 2.92 -3.48 -0.37
C GLN A 141 3.75 -4.34 0.59
N TYR A 142 3.12 -5.22 1.37
CA TYR A 142 3.80 -6.16 2.28
C TYR A 142 3.71 -7.59 1.76
N LEU A 143 2.53 -8.02 1.31
CA LEU A 143 2.27 -9.38 0.86
C LEU A 143 2.98 -9.71 -0.46
N TYR A 144 3.01 -8.80 -1.44
CA TYR A 144 3.69 -9.08 -2.71
C TYR A 144 5.21 -9.26 -2.53
N PRO A 145 5.93 -8.36 -1.83
CA PRO A 145 7.34 -8.60 -1.49
C PRO A 145 7.58 -9.86 -0.67
N LEU A 146 6.67 -10.22 0.25
CA LEU A 146 6.75 -11.47 1.01
C LEU A 146 6.77 -12.67 0.07
N PHE A 147 5.81 -12.77 -0.86
CA PHE A 147 5.73 -13.91 -1.78
C PHE A 147 6.91 -13.96 -2.76
N LEU A 148 7.41 -12.81 -3.23
CA LEU A 148 8.66 -12.77 -4.02
C LEU A 148 9.85 -13.28 -3.22
N TYR A 149 10.00 -12.84 -1.97
CA TYR A 149 11.09 -13.30 -1.11
C TYR A 149 11.03 -14.81 -0.84
N LEU A 150 9.84 -15.36 -0.66
CA LEU A 150 9.64 -16.81 -0.50
C LEU A 150 9.94 -17.59 -1.77
N LEU A 151 9.63 -17.03 -2.96
CA LEU A 151 9.99 -17.63 -4.24
C LEU A 151 11.52 -17.73 -4.39
N GLU A 152 12.24 -16.69 -3.97
CA GLU A 152 13.71 -16.67 -3.98
C GLU A 152 14.33 -17.57 -2.90
N ASN A 153 13.62 -17.81 -1.78
CA ASN A 153 14.08 -18.57 -0.62
C ASN A 153 13.10 -19.71 -0.25
N PRO A 154 12.89 -20.71 -1.12
CA PRO A 154 11.80 -21.67 -0.96
C PRO A 154 12.11 -22.86 -0.03
N GLN A 155 13.36 -23.03 0.41
CA GLN A 155 13.77 -24.19 1.19
C GLN A 155 13.09 -24.22 2.56
N GLY A 156 12.58 -25.39 2.94
CA GLY A 156 11.86 -25.60 4.20
C GLY A 156 10.61 -24.76 4.39
N ILE A 157 10.07 -24.17 3.32
CA ILE A 157 8.81 -23.42 3.31
C ILE A 157 7.70 -24.29 2.72
N THR A 158 6.57 -24.36 3.42
CA THR A 158 5.37 -25.08 2.93
C THR A 158 4.15 -24.17 2.99
N LEU A 159 3.44 -24.08 1.87
CA LEU A 159 2.15 -23.40 1.76
C LEU A 159 1.02 -24.39 2.04
N HIS A 160 0.08 -23.98 2.86
CA HIS A 160 -1.14 -24.71 3.18
C HIS A 160 -2.33 -23.86 2.76
N ILE A 161 -3.14 -24.39 1.84
CA ILE A 161 -4.43 -23.80 1.45
C ILE A 161 -5.54 -24.73 1.96
N PRO A 162 -6.64 -24.20 2.54
CA PRO A 162 -7.75 -25.02 2.99
C PRO A 162 -8.26 -25.97 1.89
N ASN A 163 -8.52 -27.23 2.26
CA ASN A 163 -9.00 -28.28 1.34
C ASN A 163 -8.03 -28.64 0.19
N GLN A 164 -6.75 -28.30 0.31
CA GLN A 164 -5.70 -28.71 -0.63
C GLN A 164 -4.56 -29.43 0.10
N ASN A 165 -3.80 -30.24 -0.64
CA ASN A 165 -2.58 -30.83 -0.10
C ASN A 165 -1.54 -29.72 0.18
N PRO A 166 -0.69 -29.87 1.22
CA PRO A 166 0.42 -28.94 1.45
C PRO A 166 1.35 -28.87 0.22
N ILE A 167 1.75 -27.67 -0.15
CA ILE A 167 2.56 -27.38 -1.33
C ILE A 167 3.92 -26.85 -0.87
N PRO A 168 5.00 -27.62 -1.04
CA PRO A 168 6.35 -27.11 -0.82
C PRO A 168 6.60 -25.88 -1.70
N PHE A 169 7.14 -24.79 -1.13
CA PHE A 169 7.29 -23.53 -1.86
C PHE A 169 8.26 -23.65 -3.05
N LYS A 170 9.15 -24.66 -3.03
CA LYS A 170 10.03 -25.03 -4.15
C LYS A 170 9.28 -25.49 -5.41
N GLU A 171 7.99 -25.80 -5.31
CA GLU A 171 7.14 -26.16 -6.44
C GLU A 171 6.47 -24.94 -7.08
N ILE A 172 6.49 -23.79 -6.39
CA ILE A 172 6.07 -22.51 -6.97
C ILE A 172 7.16 -22.07 -7.95
N CYS A 173 6.77 -21.92 -9.21
CA CYS A 173 7.64 -21.55 -10.32
C CYS A 173 7.64 -20.03 -10.58
N ALA A 174 6.54 -19.34 -10.26
CA ALA A 174 6.43 -17.90 -10.42
C ALA A 174 5.40 -17.29 -9.47
N VAL A 175 5.55 -15.98 -9.24
CA VAL A 175 4.57 -15.13 -8.55
C VAL A 175 4.12 -14.09 -9.57
N ASP A 176 2.87 -14.18 -10.03
CA ASP A 176 2.27 -13.22 -10.97
C ASP A 176 1.30 -12.29 -10.23
N TYR A 177 1.51 -10.98 -10.34
CA TYR A 177 0.61 -9.96 -9.79
C TYR A 177 0.18 -8.95 -10.86
N SER A 178 -0.14 -9.44 -12.06
CA SER A 178 -0.67 -8.65 -13.18
C SER A 178 -2.17 -8.33 -13.05
N LYS A 179 -2.92 -9.13 -12.29
CA LYS A 179 -4.36 -8.91 -12.03
C LYS A 179 -4.57 -7.86 -10.93
N GLU A 180 -5.57 -7.00 -11.10
CA GLU A 180 -5.80 -5.82 -10.25
C GLU A 180 -5.88 -6.11 -8.73
N HIS A 181 -6.40 -7.27 -8.35
CA HIS A 181 -6.62 -7.63 -6.93
C HIS A 181 -5.94 -8.90 -6.47
N ILE A 182 -5.52 -9.73 -7.41
CA ILE A 182 -5.20 -11.14 -7.18
C ILE A 182 -3.75 -11.38 -7.59
N LEU A 183 -2.97 -11.87 -6.63
CA LEU A 183 -1.67 -12.46 -6.87
C LEU A 183 -1.85 -13.96 -7.10
N GLU A 184 -1.19 -14.50 -8.11
CA GLU A 184 -1.21 -15.92 -8.45
C GLU A 184 0.15 -16.55 -8.17
N LEU A 185 0.16 -17.58 -7.34
CA LEU A 185 1.31 -18.45 -7.18
C LEU A 185 1.19 -19.57 -8.22
N ILE A 186 2.11 -19.60 -9.18
CA ILE A 186 2.05 -20.51 -10.33
C ILE A 186 2.91 -21.73 -10.03
N THR A 187 2.33 -22.93 -10.12
CA THR A 187 3.04 -24.21 -10.12
C THR A 187 3.20 -24.72 -11.56
N LYS A 188 3.77 -25.92 -11.73
CA LYS A 188 3.83 -26.56 -13.05
C LYS A 188 2.46 -26.98 -13.60
N THR A 189 1.48 -27.19 -12.73
CA THR A 189 0.17 -27.77 -13.09
C THR A 189 -0.99 -26.83 -12.85
N ASP A 190 -0.86 -25.89 -11.90
CA ASP A 190 -1.97 -25.12 -11.35
C ASP A 190 -1.56 -23.68 -11.02
N SER A 191 -2.56 -22.85 -10.71
CA SER A 191 -2.41 -21.49 -10.20
C SER A 191 -3.19 -21.35 -8.91
N ILE A 192 -2.56 -20.76 -7.88
CA ILE A 192 -3.15 -20.55 -6.56
C ILE A 192 -3.41 -19.04 -6.39
N PRO A 193 -4.68 -18.59 -6.50
CA PRO A 193 -5.02 -17.18 -6.39
C PRO A 193 -5.10 -16.72 -4.94
N LEU A 194 -4.48 -15.59 -4.63
CA LEU A 194 -4.51 -14.90 -3.34
C LEU A 194 -4.93 -13.45 -3.55
N THR A 195 -6.05 -13.05 -2.94
CA THR A 195 -6.54 -11.66 -3.04
C THR A 195 -5.82 -10.78 -2.02
N ILE A 196 -4.86 -9.98 -2.47
CA ILE A 196 -3.96 -9.18 -1.59
C ILE A 196 -4.17 -7.67 -1.69
N ALA A 197 -4.82 -7.18 -2.74
CA ALA A 197 -5.00 -5.75 -2.98
C ALA A 197 -6.18 -5.14 -2.22
N ALA A 198 -6.37 -3.83 -2.39
CA ALA A 198 -7.62 -3.16 -2.02
C ALA A 198 -8.78 -3.66 -2.91
N VAL A 199 -9.86 -4.12 -2.28
CA VAL A 199 -11.05 -4.63 -2.96
C VAL A 199 -12.24 -3.69 -2.68
N PRO A 200 -13.10 -3.39 -3.67
CA PRO A 200 -14.33 -2.62 -3.46
C PRO A 200 -15.26 -3.26 -2.40
N LYS A 201 -15.98 -2.45 -1.62
CA LYS A 201 -16.80 -2.98 -0.50
C LYS A 201 -18.02 -3.76 -1.01
N GLU A 202 -18.50 -3.39 -2.18
CA GLU A 202 -19.65 -3.93 -2.90
C GLU A 202 -19.39 -5.32 -3.48
N ASN A 203 -18.14 -5.69 -3.76
CA ASN A 203 -17.80 -7.02 -4.27
C ASN A 203 -17.65 -8.02 -3.11
N LYS A 204 -18.77 -8.65 -2.71
CA LYS A 204 -18.81 -9.58 -1.57
C LYS A 204 -17.87 -10.79 -1.74
N GLU A 205 -17.76 -11.33 -2.95
CA GLU A 205 -16.93 -12.50 -3.23
C GLU A 205 -15.44 -12.18 -3.00
N LEU A 206 -14.94 -11.10 -3.61
CA LEU A 206 -13.56 -10.66 -3.39
C LEU A 206 -13.30 -10.23 -1.94
N GLN A 207 -14.31 -9.69 -1.25
CA GLN A 207 -14.18 -9.37 0.18
C GLN A 207 -14.04 -10.63 1.04
N GLN A 208 -14.57 -11.77 0.60
CA GLN A 208 -14.44 -13.06 1.26
C GLN A 208 -13.04 -13.66 1.06
N SER A 209 -12.50 -13.54 -0.16
CA SER A 209 -11.17 -14.07 -0.52
C SER A 209 -10.01 -13.18 -0.11
N LYS A 210 -10.28 -11.90 0.22
CA LYS A 210 -9.24 -10.94 0.58
C LYS A 210 -8.53 -11.29 1.89
N ILE A 211 -7.20 -11.44 1.80
CA ILE A 211 -6.33 -11.44 2.99
C ILE A 211 -6.43 -10.08 3.66
N SER A 212 -7.03 -10.08 4.85
CA SER A 212 -7.27 -8.86 5.63
C SER A 212 -6.52 -8.89 6.97
N VAL A 213 -6.05 -10.07 7.39
CA VAL A 213 -5.24 -10.26 8.58
C VAL A 213 -4.10 -11.20 8.24
N THR A 214 -2.89 -10.80 8.61
CA THR A 214 -1.66 -11.60 8.47
C THR A 214 -1.06 -11.76 9.86
N GLU A 215 -1.12 -12.97 10.38
CA GLU A 215 -0.62 -13.35 11.70
C GLU A 215 0.74 -14.03 11.55
N TYR A 216 1.68 -13.68 12.39
CA TYR A 216 2.99 -14.35 12.49
C TYR A 216 3.01 -15.11 13.80
N PHE A 217 3.49 -16.36 13.77
CA PHE A 217 3.45 -17.22 14.93
C PHE A 217 4.75 -18.00 15.14
N TYR A 218 5.02 -18.33 16.40
CA TYR A 218 6.03 -19.29 16.84
C TYR A 218 5.33 -20.30 17.76
N GLN A 219 5.26 -21.57 17.36
CA GLN A 219 4.66 -22.64 18.16
C GLN A 219 5.65 -23.14 19.20
N LYS A 220 5.23 -23.27 20.46
CA LYS A 220 6.14 -23.69 21.55
C LYS A 220 6.52 -25.16 21.48
N GLU A 221 5.55 -26.03 21.19
CA GLU A 221 5.77 -27.48 21.18
C GLU A 221 6.68 -27.92 20.02
N THR A 222 6.40 -27.43 18.82
CA THR A 222 7.11 -27.84 17.59
C THR A 222 8.29 -26.95 17.25
N GLN A 223 8.43 -25.79 17.90
CA GLN A 223 9.35 -24.70 17.53
C GLN A 223 9.19 -24.22 16.08
N GLN A 224 8.06 -24.54 15.45
CA GLN A 224 7.76 -24.12 14.09
C GLN A 224 7.36 -22.65 14.08
N THR A 225 7.89 -21.90 13.11
CA THR A 225 7.45 -20.54 12.82
C THR A 225 6.57 -20.53 11.58
N GLY A 226 5.80 -19.47 11.40
CA GLY A 226 4.99 -19.35 10.22
C GLY A 226 4.13 -18.10 10.15
N ILE A 227 3.33 -18.07 9.09
CA ILE A 227 2.43 -16.97 8.75
C ILE A 227 1.05 -17.55 8.51
N ARG A 228 0.00 -16.97 9.07
CA ARG A 228 -1.39 -17.36 8.82
C ARG A 228 -2.15 -16.18 8.24
N PHE A 229 -2.84 -16.43 7.13
CA PHE A 229 -3.65 -15.45 6.42
C PHE A 229 -5.11 -15.69 6.72
N LYS A 230 -5.84 -14.64 7.10
CA LYS A 230 -7.28 -14.68 7.32
C LYS A 230 -7.99 -13.57 6.56
N ASN A 231 -9.24 -13.82 6.21
CA ASN A 231 -10.13 -12.76 5.75
C ASN A 231 -10.63 -11.90 6.91
N LYS A 232 -11.38 -10.84 6.59
CA LYS A 232 -11.95 -9.93 7.60
C LYS A 232 -12.97 -10.59 8.53
N PHE A 233 -13.47 -11.77 8.17
CA PHE A 233 -14.42 -12.57 8.96
C PHE A 233 -13.72 -13.58 9.87
N GLY A 234 -12.38 -13.59 9.90
CA GLY A 234 -11.58 -14.48 10.74
C GLY A 234 -11.39 -15.89 10.17
N GLN A 235 -11.87 -16.16 8.94
CA GLN A 235 -11.65 -17.44 8.29
C GLN A 235 -10.22 -17.54 7.76
N THR A 236 -9.54 -18.64 8.05
CA THR A 236 -8.21 -18.95 7.53
C THR A 236 -8.27 -19.19 6.03
N LEU A 237 -7.52 -18.38 5.27
CA LEU A 237 -7.39 -18.47 3.81
C LEU A 237 -6.14 -19.26 3.39
N GLY A 238 -5.13 -19.29 4.26
CA GLY A 238 -3.91 -20.05 4.03
C GLY A 238 -2.93 -19.90 5.18
N LYS A 239 -1.91 -20.76 5.18
CA LYS A 239 -0.83 -20.74 6.16
C LYS A 239 0.49 -21.06 5.47
N ILE A 240 1.56 -20.40 5.86
CA ILE A 240 2.93 -20.75 5.52
C ILE A 240 3.59 -21.31 6.77
N SER A 241 4.10 -22.52 6.68
CA SER A 241 4.94 -23.12 7.71
C SER A 241 6.40 -23.00 7.29
N ILE A 242 7.25 -22.57 8.23
CA ILE A 242 8.69 -22.34 8.06
C ILE A 242 9.40 -23.33 8.99
N ASN A 243 10.23 -24.20 8.42
CA ASN A 243 11.02 -25.14 9.20
C ASN A 243 12.00 -24.41 10.12
N SER A 244 12.22 -24.95 11.32
CA SER A 244 13.09 -24.34 12.35
C SER A 244 14.54 -24.12 11.89
N ASN A 245 15.03 -24.90 10.93
CA ASN A 245 16.37 -24.75 10.36
C ASN A 245 16.49 -23.55 9.40
N GLU A 246 15.38 -22.98 8.93
CA GLU A 246 15.34 -21.93 7.91
C GLU A 246 15.24 -20.53 8.52
N SER A 247 16.33 -20.15 9.19
CA SER A 247 16.40 -18.89 9.93
C SER A 247 16.28 -17.64 9.04
N SER A 248 16.67 -17.70 7.77
CA SER A 248 16.70 -16.54 6.87
C SER A 248 15.32 -15.99 6.56
N VAL A 249 14.33 -16.86 6.31
CA VAL A 249 12.94 -16.44 6.01
C VAL A 249 12.27 -15.88 7.25
N TRP A 250 12.46 -16.51 8.41
CA TRP A 250 11.92 -15.96 9.66
C TRP A 250 12.56 -14.62 10.02
N ASN A 251 13.87 -14.47 9.84
CA ASN A 251 14.57 -13.19 10.05
C ASN A 251 14.07 -12.10 9.11
N TYR A 252 13.78 -12.42 7.84
CA TYR A 252 13.13 -11.49 6.92
C TYR A 252 11.74 -11.08 7.45
N CYS A 253 10.94 -12.03 7.93
CA CYS A 253 9.62 -11.74 8.48
C CYS A 253 9.71 -10.79 9.68
N THR A 254 10.56 -11.07 10.67
CA THR A 254 10.68 -10.24 11.87
C THR A 254 11.28 -8.86 11.56
N LYS A 255 12.30 -8.79 10.70
CA LYS A 255 12.98 -7.54 10.34
C LYS A 255 12.14 -6.64 9.43
N ILE A 256 11.65 -7.19 8.31
CA ILE A 256 11.01 -6.42 7.23
C ILE A 256 9.50 -6.36 7.42
N GLN A 257 8.85 -7.51 7.54
CA GLN A 257 7.38 -7.57 7.59
C GLN A 257 6.83 -7.09 8.95
N LEU A 258 7.61 -7.29 10.01
CA LEU A 258 7.26 -6.91 11.38
C LEU A 258 8.07 -5.73 11.94
N LEU A 259 8.85 -5.03 11.10
CA LEU A 259 9.59 -3.82 11.48
C LEU A 259 10.50 -4.01 12.72
N ASN A 260 11.28 -5.10 12.73
CA ASN A 260 12.13 -5.55 13.84
C ASN A 260 11.38 -6.03 15.09
N THR A 261 10.12 -6.45 14.95
CA THR A 261 9.38 -7.10 16.04
C THR A 261 9.63 -8.61 15.97
N SER A 262 10.20 -9.15 17.04
CA SER A 262 10.51 -10.57 17.20
C SER A 262 9.81 -11.14 18.44
N PRO A 263 9.54 -12.45 18.49
CA PRO A 263 9.05 -13.07 19.71
C PRO A 263 10.13 -12.99 20.79
N ILE A 264 9.71 -12.66 22.02
CA ILE A 264 10.57 -12.78 23.20
C ILE A 264 10.44 -14.24 23.64
N VAL A 265 11.33 -15.09 23.13
CA VAL A 265 11.38 -16.53 23.44
C VAL A 265 12.47 -16.78 24.47
#